data_AF-E3I8P8-F1
#
_entry.id   AF-E3I8P8-F1
#
_cell.length_a   1.000
_cell.length_b   1.000
_cell.length_c   1.000
_cell.angle_alpha   90.00
_cell.angle_beta   90.00
_cell.angle_gamma   90.00
#
_symmetry.space_group_name_H-M   'P 1'
#
loop_
_entity.id
_entity.type
_entity.pdbx_description
1 polymer ?
#
loop_
_entity_poly.entity_id
_entity_poly.type
_entity_poly.pdbx_seq_one_letter_code
_entity_poly.pdbx_strand_id
1 'polypeptide(L)'
;MLDLQTEAALKSASDAAGFSGWEGRIPIVLGGIGHRELGDLERIAGLVRKECAALKERYPHSPFVILSPLAEGADRLIARVVMDELGANLIAVLPMPPEDYKNDFPSEASKAEFDDLLAKALCVKLALTPDDPAWKQPGPKRDEQYARAGAIIADHAQVLFAIWNRLPAKGVGGTADQVKWFDRGFAPAAYSLYNGQISPLDPPEPGLRIGIDPVSFDVELVENPLSGSTDANPKRSNIRAIMHRTERYNCDVVSHRAAIAASKPIAVLSKGAVAESRLADSVFQAADGMSAHFATIARFSDKVVYALAIVAIVSFNFMNVSAYAVWLYLGVTLLMLALYLRIRWRSIDNRFLEYRSLAEALRVFCFWRHAGVKRSVWLSFLSRQAGIVHWLRHATRTVEFCQDSVATAHTVTQQNLADVKKHWVQDQVDWFATRIPQHEGRRMGLRTLWRTAIGLSFVLSFALLLMTFTPAALFFGSSAEADVSLWKKLVEPEPYGNLWQAVLSFLAAGGLAARGFSQRRGDAELAKQYASQQQIFKTANDMLDKVGQPDAEWKPEEILRTLGKEALEEQAEFVWLRHARPFEMPQ
;
A
#
# COMPACT_ATOMS: atom_id res chain seq x y z
N MET A 1 -13.32 10.13 39.27
CA MET A 1 -12.12 10.99 39.18
C MET A 1 -10.90 10.09 39.20
N LEU A 2 -10.65 9.38 38.10
CA LEU A 2 -9.36 8.70 37.91
C LEU A 2 -8.30 9.79 37.71
N ASP A 3 -7.14 9.57 38.29
CA ASP A 3 -6.12 10.57 38.56
C ASP A 3 -5.49 11.12 37.26
N LEU A 4 -5.67 12.41 37.04
CA LEU A 4 -5.10 13.18 35.91
C LEU A 4 -3.56 13.11 35.88
N GLN A 5 -2.92 12.71 36.98
CA GLN A 5 -1.48 12.56 37.08
C GLN A 5 -0.95 11.28 36.42
N THR A 6 -1.74 10.19 36.40
CA THR A 6 -1.34 8.93 35.73
C THR A 6 -1.43 9.06 34.21
N GLU A 7 -2.45 9.76 33.70
CA GLU A 7 -2.55 10.12 32.28
C GLU A 7 -1.43 11.07 31.84
N ALA A 8 -1.00 12.00 32.71
CA ALA A 8 0.09 12.93 32.41
C ALA A 8 1.47 12.26 32.36
N ALA A 9 1.72 11.27 33.24
CA ALA A 9 2.96 10.49 33.22
C ALA A 9 3.07 9.60 31.96
N LEU A 10 1.95 9.00 31.51
CA LEU A 10 1.86 8.24 30.25
C LEU A 10 1.97 9.13 28.99
N LYS A 11 1.59 10.42 29.09
CA LYS A 11 1.69 11.39 27.98
C LYS A 11 3.11 11.89 27.71
N SER A 12 3.89 12.19 28.76
CA SER A 12 5.18 12.87 28.56
C SER A 12 6.28 12.02 27.90
N ALA A 13 6.18 10.68 27.97
CA ALA A 13 7.12 9.76 27.33
C ALA A 13 6.81 9.49 25.85
N SER A 14 5.56 9.72 25.40
CA SER A 14 5.11 9.38 24.04
C SER A 14 5.35 10.49 23.02
N ASP A 15 5.66 11.72 23.47
CA ASP A 15 5.34 12.92 22.70
C ASP A 15 6.41 13.45 21.73
N ALA A 16 7.60 12.84 21.61
CA ALA A 16 8.62 13.35 20.67
C ALA A 16 9.42 12.33 19.85
N ALA A 17 9.66 11.09 20.32
CA ALA A 17 10.68 10.22 19.72
C ALA A 17 10.22 8.84 19.18
N GLY A 18 9.07 8.31 19.60
CA GLY A 18 8.73 6.90 19.33
C GLY A 18 8.34 6.58 17.88
N PHE A 19 7.15 7.01 17.46
CA PHE A 19 6.63 6.75 16.10
C PHE A 19 7.08 7.78 15.05
N SER A 20 7.37 9.01 15.46
CA SER A 20 7.89 10.08 14.59
C SER A 20 9.26 9.72 13.99
N GLY A 21 10.09 8.96 14.72
CA GLY A 21 11.41 8.51 14.28
C GLY A 21 11.39 7.50 13.11
N TRP A 22 10.21 7.01 12.73
CA TRP A 22 10.10 6.12 11.57
C TRP A 22 10.05 6.88 10.24
N GLU A 23 9.78 8.19 10.26
CA GLU A 23 9.85 9.07 9.09
C GLU A 23 9.09 8.52 7.86
N GLY A 24 7.88 8.00 8.10
CA GLY A 24 7.02 7.41 7.06
C GLY A 24 7.33 5.95 6.70
N ARG A 25 8.26 5.29 7.38
CA ARG A 25 8.45 3.83 7.29
C ARG A 25 7.38 3.07 8.08
N ILE A 26 7.08 1.86 7.64
CA ILE A 26 6.09 0.95 8.23
C ILE A 26 6.82 -0.13 9.02
N PRO A 27 6.49 -0.37 10.30
CA PRO A 27 7.18 -1.38 11.10
C PRO A 27 6.79 -2.81 10.72
N ILE A 28 7.64 -3.76 11.09
CA ILE A 28 7.27 -5.17 11.19
C ILE A 28 6.80 -5.45 12.61
N VAL A 29 5.61 -6.05 12.74
CA VAL A 29 4.98 -6.31 14.04
C VAL A 29 5.30 -7.72 14.50
N LEU A 30 5.92 -7.81 15.67
CA LEU A 30 6.28 -9.03 16.36
C LEU A 30 5.31 -9.24 17.53
N GLY A 31 4.94 -10.47 17.83
CA GLY A 31 4.20 -10.85 19.04
C GLY A 31 5.05 -11.77 19.91
N GLY A 32 4.94 -11.64 21.23
CA GLY A 32 5.58 -12.53 22.20
C GLY A 32 4.54 -13.19 23.10
N ILE A 33 4.49 -14.53 23.09
CA ILE A 33 3.64 -15.33 23.95
C ILE A 33 4.40 -16.55 24.48
N GLY A 34 4.06 -17.04 25.67
CA GLY A 34 4.60 -18.31 26.14
C GLY A 34 4.19 -18.71 27.55
N HIS A 35 4.91 -19.69 28.09
CA HIS A 35 4.71 -20.17 29.45
C HIS A 35 5.35 -19.26 30.51
N ARG A 36 4.78 -19.27 31.71
CA ARG A 36 5.33 -18.56 32.87
C ARG A 36 6.58 -19.22 33.41
N GLU A 37 6.53 -20.55 33.53
CA GLU A 37 7.66 -21.36 33.98
C GLU A 37 8.53 -21.73 32.79
N LEU A 38 9.76 -21.20 32.80
CA LEU A 38 10.77 -21.49 31.81
C LEU A 38 11.92 -22.25 32.47
N GLY A 39 12.50 -23.19 31.73
CA GLY A 39 13.71 -23.89 32.17
C GLY A 39 14.94 -22.99 32.08
N ASP A 40 15.80 -23.25 31.12
CA ASP A 40 17.04 -22.48 30.92
C ASP A 40 16.76 -21.16 30.18
N LEU A 41 16.59 -20.08 30.96
CA LEU A 41 16.29 -18.73 30.47
C LEU A 41 17.35 -18.21 29.48
N GLU A 42 18.64 -18.40 29.77
CA GLU A 42 19.70 -17.87 28.90
C GLU A 42 19.79 -18.63 27.58
N ARG A 43 19.58 -19.95 27.62
CA ARG A 43 19.52 -20.73 26.39
C ARG A 43 18.34 -20.32 25.51
N ILE A 44 17.15 -20.13 26.10
CA ILE A 44 15.97 -19.65 25.37
C ILE A 44 16.21 -18.24 24.83
N ALA A 45 16.76 -17.33 25.64
CA ALA A 45 17.11 -15.99 25.18
C ALA A 45 18.10 -16.04 24.00
N GLY A 46 19.11 -16.90 24.04
CA GLY A 46 20.05 -17.11 22.93
C GLY A 46 19.39 -17.53 21.62
N LEU A 47 18.34 -18.37 21.69
CA LEU A 47 17.55 -18.75 20.52
C LEU A 47 16.73 -17.58 20.00
N VAL A 48 16.08 -16.80 20.87
CA VAL A 48 15.34 -15.60 20.47
C VAL A 48 16.28 -14.57 19.83
N ARG A 49 17.48 -14.34 20.39
CA ARG A 49 18.51 -13.44 19.83
C ARG A 49 18.92 -13.86 18.43
N LYS A 50 19.15 -15.17 18.21
CA LYS A 50 19.52 -15.71 16.89
C LYS A 50 18.45 -15.40 15.83
N GLU A 51 17.18 -15.62 16.17
CA GLU A 51 16.08 -15.35 15.24
C GLU A 51 15.86 -13.84 15.03
N CYS A 52 16.08 -13.02 16.06
CA CYS A 52 16.11 -11.56 15.91
C CYS A 52 17.22 -11.12 14.93
N ALA A 53 18.43 -11.66 15.05
CA ALA A 53 19.53 -11.35 14.13
C ALA A 53 19.16 -11.67 12.67
N ALA A 54 18.51 -12.82 12.43
CA ALA A 54 18.04 -13.20 11.10
C ALA A 54 16.95 -12.25 10.54
N LEU A 55 16.03 -11.77 11.40
CA LEU A 55 15.03 -10.77 11.01
C LEU A 55 15.68 -9.42 10.66
N LYS A 56 16.65 -8.97 11.47
CA LYS A 56 17.38 -7.71 11.26
C LYS A 56 18.17 -7.71 9.96
N GLU A 57 18.84 -8.83 9.65
CA GLU A 57 19.57 -8.99 8.39
C GLU A 57 18.62 -8.96 7.18
N ARG A 58 17.44 -9.58 7.30
CA ARG A 58 16.48 -9.68 6.21
C ARG A 58 15.69 -8.39 5.96
N TYR A 59 15.48 -7.58 7.00
CA TYR A 59 14.65 -6.38 6.97
C TYR A 59 15.39 -5.15 7.55
N PRO A 60 16.56 -4.76 7.00
CA PRO A 60 17.43 -3.75 7.58
C PRO A 60 16.87 -2.33 7.57
N HIS A 61 15.92 -2.01 6.68
CA HIS A 61 15.30 -0.69 6.60
C HIS A 61 13.99 -0.58 7.39
N SER A 62 13.44 -1.71 7.85
CA SER A 62 12.17 -1.75 8.57
C SER A 62 12.34 -1.52 10.07
N PRO A 63 11.58 -0.61 10.70
CA PRO A 63 11.47 -0.57 12.15
C PRO A 63 10.74 -1.81 12.68
N PHE A 64 10.91 -2.12 13.97
CA PHE A 64 10.25 -3.24 14.62
C PHE A 64 9.37 -2.78 15.78
N VAL A 65 8.26 -3.50 15.98
CA VAL A 65 7.38 -3.35 17.14
C VAL A 65 7.20 -4.71 17.77
N ILE A 66 7.25 -4.80 19.10
CA ILE A 66 6.91 -6.01 19.85
C ILE A 66 5.62 -5.79 20.65
N LEU A 67 4.65 -6.69 20.44
CA LEU A 67 3.42 -6.78 21.21
C LEU A 67 3.62 -7.85 22.28
N SER A 68 3.43 -7.48 23.54
CA SER A 68 3.53 -8.41 24.67
C SER A 68 2.51 -8.04 25.74
N PRO A 69 1.85 -9.03 26.38
CA PRO A 69 0.99 -8.77 27.52
C PRO A 69 1.78 -8.58 28.82
N LEU A 70 3.12 -8.75 28.78
CA LEU A 70 4.04 -8.60 29.93
C LEU A 70 3.73 -9.53 31.12
N ALA A 71 3.10 -10.68 30.86
CA ALA A 71 2.97 -11.73 31.86
C ALA A 71 4.34 -12.25 32.30
N GLU A 72 4.45 -12.72 33.55
CA GLU A 72 5.68 -13.31 34.06
C GLU A 72 6.17 -14.47 33.18
N GLY A 73 7.49 -14.59 33.00
CA GLY A 73 8.12 -15.66 32.20
C GLY A 73 8.40 -15.26 30.75
N ALA A 74 7.94 -16.06 29.80
CA ALA A 74 8.22 -15.92 28.37
C ALA A 74 7.92 -14.54 27.80
N ASP A 75 6.78 -13.96 28.16
CA ASP A 75 6.29 -12.74 27.54
C ASP A 75 7.21 -11.55 27.82
N ARG A 76 7.78 -11.48 29.04
CA ARG A 76 8.79 -10.48 29.43
C ARG A 76 10.17 -10.78 28.85
N LEU A 77 10.58 -12.05 28.81
CA LEU A 77 11.86 -12.46 28.22
C LEU A 77 11.92 -12.12 26.73
N ILE A 78 10.87 -12.47 25.97
CA ILE A 78 10.77 -12.14 24.54
C ILE A 78 10.76 -10.63 24.35
N ALA A 79 9.94 -9.89 25.11
CA ALA A 79 9.86 -8.43 25.00
C ALA A 79 11.24 -7.79 25.17
N ARG A 80 11.97 -8.12 26.25
CA ARG A 80 13.31 -7.59 26.52
C ARG A 80 14.30 -7.92 25.42
N VAL A 81 14.43 -9.20 25.04
CA VAL A 81 15.39 -9.61 24.01
C VAL A 81 15.10 -8.94 22.67
N VAL A 82 13.83 -8.88 22.26
CA VAL A 82 13.43 -8.27 20.98
C VAL A 82 13.70 -6.76 20.99
N MET A 83 13.42 -6.07 22.10
CA MET A 83 13.76 -4.65 22.25
C MET A 83 15.26 -4.42 22.13
N ASP A 84 16.08 -5.21 22.82
CA ASP A 84 17.54 -5.04 22.86
C ASP A 84 18.19 -5.35 21.49
N GLU A 85 17.80 -6.43 20.84
CA GLU A 85 18.44 -6.90 19.60
C GLU A 85 18.00 -6.11 18.36
N LEU A 86 16.71 -5.77 18.29
CA LEU A 86 16.10 -5.12 17.12
C LEU A 86 15.92 -3.62 17.29
N GLY A 87 16.09 -3.07 18.50
CA GLY A 87 15.65 -1.70 18.81
C GLY A 87 14.14 -1.56 18.66
N ALA A 88 13.39 -2.63 18.95
CA ALA A 88 11.94 -2.65 18.75
C ALA A 88 11.23 -1.76 19.79
N ASN A 89 10.19 -1.05 19.35
CA ASN A 89 9.29 -0.35 20.27
C ASN A 89 8.30 -1.35 20.89
N LEU A 90 8.13 -1.33 22.21
CA LEU A 90 7.17 -2.17 22.92
C LEU A 90 5.79 -1.53 22.96
N ILE A 91 4.76 -2.27 22.53
CA ILE A 91 3.35 -1.96 22.84
C ILE A 91 2.88 -2.99 23.86
N ALA A 92 2.59 -2.52 25.09
CA ALA A 92 2.11 -3.38 26.16
C ALA A 92 0.61 -3.66 25.97
N VAL A 93 0.28 -4.88 25.55
CA VAL A 93 -1.11 -5.31 25.28
C VAL A 93 -1.70 -5.95 26.53
N LEU A 94 -2.20 -5.13 27.44
CA LEU A 94 -2.61 -5.61 28.75
C LEU A 94 -4.05 -6.13 28.74
N PRO A 95 -4.35 -7.24 29.44
CA PRO A 95 -5.72 -7.74 29.57
C PRO A 95 -6.63 -6.77 30.34
N MET A 96 -6.06 -5.98 31.24
CA MET A 96 -6.79 -5.09 32.13
C MET A 96 -5.89 -3.92 32.56
N PRO A 97 -6.43 -2.90 33.26
CA PRO A 97 -5.62 -1.78 33.74
C PRO A 97 -4.38 -2.24 34.53
N PRO A 98 -3.23 -1.55 34.40
CA PRO A 98 -1.99 -1.96 35.06
C PRO A 98 -2.14 -2.23 36.55
N GLU A 99 -2.89 -1.38 37.26
CA GLU A 99 -3.10 -1.51 38.71
C GLU A 99 -3.84 -2.79 39.09
N ASP A 100 -4.81 -3.22 38.27
CA ASP A 100 -5.54 -4.47 38.49
C ASP A 100 -4.72 -5.69 38.07
N TYR A 101 -3.88 -5.54 37.04
CA TYR A 101 -3.11 -6.64 36.48
C TYR A 101 -1.91 -7.03 37.36
N LYS A 102 -1.24 -6.04 37.96
CA LYS A 102 -0.11 -6.26 38.89
C LYS A 102 -0.49 -7.13 40.09
N ASN A 103 -1.75 -7.12 40.50
CA ASN A 103 -2.25 -7.95 41.61
C ASN A 103 -2.19 -9.45 41.30
N ASP A 104 -2.06 -9.83 40.02
CA ASP A 104 -1.94 -11.24 39.61
C ASP A 104 -0.48 -11.75 39.68
N PHE A 105 0.48 -10.90 40.08
CA PHE A 105 1.90 -11.27 40.24
C PHE A 105 2.26 -11.53 41.72
N PRO A 106 2.85 -12.70 42.05
CA PRO A 106 3.00 -13.16 43.43
C PRO A 106 4.11 -12.43 44.20
N SER A 107 5.16 -11.94 43.53
CA SER A 107 6.34 -11.36 44.17
C SER A 107 6.51 -9.87 43.83
N GLU A 108 7.04 -9.10 44.79
CA GLU A 108 7.38 -7.69 44.56
C GLU A 108 8.44 -7.51 43.47
N ALA A 109 9.36 -8.49 43.32
CA ALA A 109 10.33 -8.50 42.24
C ALA A 109 9.65 -8.61 40.85
N SER A 110 8.63 -9.47 40.72
CA SER A 110 7.87 -9.63 39.47
C SER A 110 7.05 -8.36 39.14
N LYS A 111 6.49 -7.69 40.17
CA LYS A 111 5.82 -6.40 39.99
C LYS A 111 6.79 -5.30 39.55
N ALA A 112 7.98 -5.24 40.16
CA ALA A 112 9.01 -4.28 39.78
C ALA A 112 9.53 -4.49 38.35
N GLU A 113 9.72 -5.74 37.91
CA GLU A 113 10.09 -6.05 36.52
C GLU A 113 8.99 -5.64 35.53
N PHE A 114 7.72 -5.90 35.88
CA PHE A 114 6.58 -5.44 35.08
C PHE A 114 6.57 -3.91 34.95
N ASP A 115 6.81 -3.18 36.04
CA ASP A 115 6.82 -1.71 36.06
C ASP A 115 7.98 -1.12 35.24
N ASP A 116 9.17 -1.72 35.31
CA ASP A 116 10.32 -1.32 34.49
C ASP A 116 10.04 -1.51 32.99
N LEU A 117 9.45 -2.65 32.60
CA LEU A 117 9.09 -2.90 31.21
C LEU A 117 7.94 -2.01 30.74
N LEU A 118 6.93 -1.79 31.58
CA LEU A 118 5.80 -0.92 31.27
C LEU A 118 6.26 0.54 31.10
N ALA A 119 7.20 1.01 31.90
CA ALA A 119 7.79 2.34 31.77
C ALA A 119 8.60 2.52 30.47
N LYS A 120 9.14 1.43 29.91
CA LYS A 120 9.81 1.41 28.60
C LYS A 120 8.86 1.21 27.42
N ALA A 121 7.60 0.85 27.67
CA ALA A 121 6.61 0.68 26.62
C ALA A 121 6.28 2.02 25.97
N LEU A 122 6.20 2.02 24.65
CA LEU A 122 5.83 3.19 23.86
C LEU A 122 4.37 3.59 24.12
N CYS A 123 3.49 2.62 24.29
CA CYS A 123 2.12 2.83 24.72
C CYS A 123 1.51 1.55 25.32
N VAL A 124 0.41 1.73 26.04
CA VAL A 124 -0.39 0.65 26.62
C VAL A 124 -1.67 0.49 25.81
N LYS A 125 -1.89 -0.71 25.25
CA LYS A 125 -3.14 -1.09 24.61
C LYS A 125 -3.93 -2.01 25.52
N LEU A 126 -5.02 -1.51 26.09
CA LEU A 126 -5.91 -2.33 26.89
C LEU A 126 -6.81 -3.19 26.00
N ALA A 127 -6.94 -4.47 26.35
CA ALA A 127 -8.07 -5.27 25.90
C ALA A 127 -9.37 -4.61 26.38
N LEU A 128 -10.39 -4.58 25.51
CA LEU A 128 -11.69 -3.97 25.83
C LEU A 128 -12.21 -4.49 27.16
N THR A 129 -12.19 -3.62 28.17
CA THR A 129 -12.68 -3.91 29.51
C THR A 129 -14.21 -3.92 29.46
N PRO A 130 -14.88 -5.03 29.86
CA PRO A 130 -16.34 -5.05 29.95
C PRO A 130 -16.85 -3.98 30.91
N ASP A 131 -18.03 -3.43 30.62
CA ASP A 131 -18.76 -2.56 31.55
C ASP A 131 -19.11 -3.29 32.85
N ASP A 132 -19.29 -4.61 32.76
CA ASP A 132 -19.56 -5.48 33.90
C ASP A 132 -18.31 -5.63 34.79
N PRO A 133 -18.31 -5.14 36.04
CA PRO A 133 -17.15 -5.20 36.94
C PRO A 133 -16.79 -6.63 37.40
N ALA A 134 -17.54 -7.67 37.02
CA ALA A 134 -17.25 -9.06 37.36
C ALA A 134 -15.84 -9.54 36.95
N TRP A 135 -15.19 -8.92 35.95
CA TRP A 135 -13.81 -9.24 35.56
C TRP A 135 -12.77 -8.89 36.64
N LYS A 136 -13.12 -8.05 37.63
CA LYS A 136 -12.22 -7.70 38.74
C LYS A 136 -11.98 -8.86 39.69
N GLN A 137 -12.87 -9.84 39.71
CA GLN A 137 -12.72 -11.04 40.54
C GLN A 137 -12.14 -12.21 39.72
N PRO A 138 -11.38 -13.13 40.33
CA PRO A 138 -10.94 -14.35 39.67
C PRO A 138 -12.13 -15.14 39.13
N GLY A 139 -12.04 -15.60 37.89
CA GLY A 139 -13.06 -16.42 37.24
C GLY A 139 -13.19 -16.18 35.74
N PRO A 140 -14.20 -16.77 35.09
CA PRO A 140 -14.31 -16.81 33.63
C PRO A 140 -14.29 -15.43 32.96
N LYS A 141 -14.88 -14.41 33.59
CA LYS A 141 -14.91 -13.02 33.07
C LYS A 141 -13.53 -12.35 33.06
N ARG A 142 -12.67 -12.72 34.02
CA ARG A 142 -11.27 -12.28 34.05
C ARG A 142 -10.46 -13.06 33.01
N ASP A 143 -10.68 -14.36 32.88
CA ASP A 143 -10.04 -15.20 31.85
C ASP A 143 -10.36 -14.71 30.43
N GLU A 144 -11.58 -14.24 30.18
CA GLU A 144 -11.95 -13.57 28.92
C GLU A 144 -11.05 -12.36 28.60
N GLN A 145 -10.54 -11.63 29.61
CA GLN A 145 -9.64 -10.49 29.39
C GLN A 145 -8.26 -10.94 28.91
N TYR A 146 -7.74 -12.02 29.48
CA TYR A 146 -6.52 -12.67 29.02
C TYR A 146 -6.66 -13.18 27.58
N ALA A 147 -7.79 -13.83 27.27
CA ALA A 147 -8.11 -14.25 25.91
C ALA A 147 -8.17 -13.06 24.93
N ARG A 148 -8.75 -11.92 25.33
CA ARG A 148 -8.79 -10.71 24.49
C ARG A 148 -7.41 -10.11 24.24
N ALA A 149 -6.55 -10.03 25.25
CA ALA A 149 -5.16 -9.58 25.07
C ALA A 149 -4.39 -10.49 24.11
N GLY A 150 -4.50 -11.82 24.30
CA GLY A 150 -3.92 -12.80 23.38
C GLY A 150 -4.48 -12.70 21.96
N ALA A 151 -5.79 -12.45 21.82
CA ALA A 151 -6.44 -12.26 20.52
C ALA A 151 -5.92 -11.01 19.80
N ILE A 152 -5.66 -9.90 20.50
CA ILE A 152 -5.05 -8.70 19.91
C ILE A 152 -3.69 -9.03 19.30
N ILE A 153 -2.84 -9.74 20.04
CA ILE A 153 -1.49 -10.12 19.57
C ILE A 153 -1.59 -11.06 18.37
N ALA A 154 -2.42 -12.11 18.48
CA ALA A 154 -2.61 -13.09 17.41
C ALA A 154 -3.18 -12.45 16.13
N ASP A 155 -4.07 -11.48 16.27
CA ASP A 155 -4.64 -10.75 15.15
C ASP A 155 -3.57 -9.88 14.46
N HIS A 156 -2.72 -9.17 15.20
CA HIS A 156 -1.89 -8.09 14.64
C HIS A 156 -0.43 -8.45 14.37
N ALA A 157 0.10 -9.48 15.02
CA ALA A 157 1.47 -9.93 14.79
C ALA A 157 1.63 -10.44 13.36
N GLN A 158 2.76 -10.09 12.72
CA GLN A 158 3.22 -10.67 11.47
C GLN A 158 4.19 -11.82 11.74
N VAL A 159 4.95 -11.71 12.82
CA VAL A 159 5.82 -12.77 13.36
C VAL A 159 5.46 -13.02 14.81
N LEU A 160 5.23 -14.25 15.21
CA LEU A 160 4.91 -14.62 16.59
C LEU A 160 6.01 -15.48 17.18
N PHE A 161 6.70 -14.98 18.20
CA PHE A 161 7.54 -15.79 19.07
C PHE A 161 6.64 -16.51 20.08
N ALA A 162 6.65 -17.84 20.03
CA ALA A 162 5.85 -18.69 20.90
C ALA A 162 6.78 -19.63 21.69
N ILE A 163 7.03 -19.33 22.96
CA ILE A 163 7.77 -20.24 23.86
C ILE A 163 6.76 -21.20 24.49
N TRP A 164 6.61 -22.37 23.88
CA TRP A 164 5.50 -23.28 24.15
C TRP A 164 5.89 -24.75 23.93
N ASN A 165 5.53 -25.60 24.89
CA ASN A 165 5.79 -27.04 24.91
C ASN A 165 4.84 -27.89 24.02
N ARG A 166 4.10 -27.25 23.10
CA ARG A 166 3.17 -27.91 22.17
C ARG A 166 1.98 -28.64 22.81
N LEU A 167 1.76 -28.49 24.12
CA LEU A 167 0.63 -29.10 24.82
C LEU A 167 -0.66 -28.25 24.71
N PRO A 168 -1.85 -28.87 24.75
CA PRO A 168 -3.12 -28.14 24.73
C PRO A 168 -3.25 -27.09 25.84
N ALA A 169 -4.08 -26.07 25.61
CA ALA A 169 -4.33 -25.03 26.59
C ALA A 169 -5.03 -25.63 27.83
N LYS A 170 -4.60 -25.21 29.03
CA LYS A 170 -5.25 -25.59 30.30
C LYS A 170 -6.56 -24.84 30.56
N GLY A 171 -6.80 -23.75 29.84
CA GLY A 171 -7.97 -22.88 29.94
C GLY A 171 -8.09 -21.97 28.72
N VAL A 172 -9.22 -21.27 28.60
CA VAL A 172 -9.53 -20.41 27.46
C VAL A 172 -8.50 -19.29 27.32
N GLY A 173 -7.96 -19.11 26.11
CA GLY A 173 -7.01 -18.04 25.83
C GLY A 173 -5.60 -18.30 26.34
N GLY A 174 -5.29 -19.55 26.74
CA GLY A 174 -3.92 -19.97 27.01
C GLY A 174 -3.03 -19.96 25.76
N THR A 175 -1.72 -20.17 25.94
CA THR A 175 -0.71 -20.09 24.87
C THR A 175 -1.07 -20.93 23.63
N ALA A 176 -1.58 -22.16 23.80
CA ALA A 176 -1.96 -23.02 22.68
C ALA A 176 -3.16 -22.49 21.88
N ASP A 177 -4.13 -21.83 22.55
CA ASP A 177 -5.26 -21.20 21.86
C ASP A 177 -4.77 -20.00 21.04
N GLN A 178 -3.89 -19.18 21.61
CA GLN A 178 -3.32 -18.02 20.92
C GLN A 178 -2.47 -18.44 19.71
N VAL A 179 -1.65 -19.51 19.85
CA VAL A 179 -0.93 -20.12 18.72
C VAL A 179 -1.92 -20.55 17.63
N LYS A 180 -3.00 -21.24 17.99
CA LYS A 180 -4.02 -21.69 17.03
C LYS A 180 -4.71 -20.51 16.32
N TRP A 181 -4.99 -19.42 17.04
CA TRP A 181 -5.61 -18.22 16.47
C TRP A 181 -4.67 -17.52 15.48
N PHE A 182 -3.39 -17.37 15.85
CA PHE A 182 -2.36 -16.81 14.98
C PHE A 182 -2.13 -17.67 13.74
N ASP A 183 -2.01 -18.99 13.91
CA ASP A 183 -1.80 -19.95 12.84
C ASP A 183 -2.98 -19.97 11.84
N ARG A 184 -4.19 -19.63 12.31
CA ARG A 184 -5.39 -19.44 11.48
C ARG A 184 -5.46 -18.06 10.81
N GLY A 185 -4.75 -17.06 11.34
CA GLY A 185 -4.76 -15.66 10.89
C GLY A 185 -5.82 -14.78 11.56
N PHE A 186 -6.67 -15.32 12.43
CA PHE A 186 -7.66 -14.55 13.18
C PHE A 186 -8.10 -15.24 14.47
N ALA A 187 -8.37 -14.42 15.49
CA ALA A 187 -8.97 -14.83 16.75
C ALA A 187 -10.50 -14.99 16.64
N PRO A 188 -11.15 -15.77 17.54
CA PRO A 188 -12.60 -15.85 17.63
C PRO A 188 -13.23 -14.47 17.80
N ALA A 189 -14.38 -14.24 17.16
CA ALA A 189 -15.05 -12.94 17.17
C ALA A 189 -15.34 -12.41 18.59
N ALA A 190 -15.61 -13.30 19.55
CA ALA A 190 -15.85 -12.95 20.95
C ALA A 190 -14.63 -12.31 21.66
N TYR A 191 -13.42 -12.54 21.15
CA TYR A 191 -12.17 -12.02 21.74
C TYR A 191 -11.46 -11.01 20.83
N SER A 192 -11.70 -11.05 19.52
CA SER A 192 -11.07 -10.14 18.55
C SER A 192 -11.55 -8.69 18.71
N LEU A 193 -10.65 -7.73 18.50
CA LEU A 193 -10.99 -6.30 18.43
C LEU A 193 -12.00 -5.98 17.32
N TYR A 194 -12.06 -6.83 16.30
CA TYR A 194 -12.91 -6.61 15.14
C TYR A 194 -14.31 -7.18 15.32
N ASN A 195 -14.64 -7.85 16.44
CA ASN A 195 -15.97 -8.34 16.84
C ASN A 195 -16.96 -8.61 15.68
N GLY A 196 -16.64 -9.57 14.82
CA GLY A 196 -17.51 -10.00 13.70
C GLY A 196 -17.46 -9.13 12.43
N GLN A 197 -16.59 -8.12 12.36
CA GLN A 197 -16.35 -7.31 11.16
C GLN A 197 -15.49 -8.04 10.12
N ILE A 198 -14.69 -9.04 10.54
CA ILE A 198 -13.93 -9.91 9.64
C ILE A 198 -14.91 -10.83 8.90
N SER A 199 -14.85 -10.80 7.58
CA SER A 199 -15.68 -11.67 6.74
C SER A 199 -15.24 -13.13 6.87
N PRO A 200 -16.16 -14.08 7.11
CA PRO A 200 -15.82 -15.51 7.15
C PRO A 200 -15.36 -16.05 5.78
N LEU A 201 -15.67 -15.34 4.69
CA LEU A 201 -15.28 -15.69 3.33
C LEU A 201 -13.92 -15.08 2.92
N ASP A 202 -13.32 -14.28 3.80
CA ASP A 202 -12.09 -13.55 3.53
C ASP A 202 -11.25 -13.41 4.81
N PRO A 203 -10.70 -14.53 5.32
CA PRO A 203 -9.85 -14.49 6.50
C PRO A 203 -8.52 -13.77 6.20
N PRO A 204 -7.94 -13.05 7.17
CA PRO A 204 -6.60 -12.48 7.04
C PRO A 204 -5.53 -13.56 6.82
N GLU A 205 -4.41 -13.16 6.22
CA GLU A 205 -3.29 -14.05 5.95
C GLU A 205 -2.56 -14.40 7.27
N PRO A 206 -2.28 -15.69 7.54
CA PRO A 206 -1.58 -16.08 8.75
C PRO A 206 -0.11 -15.65 8.70
N GLY A 207 0.45 -15.36 9.88
CA GLY A 207 1.82 -14.88 10.02
C GLY A 207 2.88 -15.99 10.05
N LEU A 208 4.12 -15.59 10.36
CA LEU A 208 5.25 -16.50 10.60
C LEU A 208 5.34 -16.81 12.09
N ARG A 209 5.17 -18.07 12.49
CA ARG A 209 5.37 -18.48 13.88
C ARG A 209 6.81 -18.99 14.07
N ILE A 210 7.46 -18.49 15.10
CA ILE A 210 8.75 -18.96 15.62
C ILE A 210 8.46 -19.66 16.95
N GLY A 211 8.25 -20.97 16.90
CA GLY A 211 8.01 -21.81 18.07
C GLY A 211 9.32 -22.24 18.72
N ILE A 212 9.47 -22.04 20.02
CA ILE A 212 10.61 -22.53 20.81
C ILE A 212 10.07 -23.46 21.89
N ASP A 213 10.51 -24.71 21.88
CA ASP A 213 10.18 -25.63 22.97
C ASP A 213 11.06 -25.31 24.20
N PRO A 214 10.47 -25.00 25.37
CA PRO A 214 11.23 -24.60 26.55
C PRO A 214 12.02 -25.75 27.21
N VAL A 215 11.81 -27.00 26.80
CA VAL A 215 12.45 -28.20 27.35
C VAL A 215 13.45 -28.80 26.37
N SER A 216 13.04 -29.04 25.12
CA SER A 216 13.95 -29.61 24.11
C SER A 216 14.86 -28.55 23.48
N PHE A 217 14.48 -27.26 23.58
CA PHE A 217 15.14 -26.14 22.92
C PHE A 217 15.11 -26.21 21.39
N ASP A 218 14.17 -26.98 20.83
CA ASP A 218 13.94 -27.04 19.40
C ASP A 218 13.25 -25.77 18.91
N VAL A 219 13.76 -25.23 17.80
CA VAL A 219 13.17 -24.08 17.11
C VAL A 219 12.41 -24.56 15.88
N GLU A 220 11.15 -24.14 15.77
CA GLU A 220 10.26 -24.47 14.67
C GLU A 220 9.78 -23.19 13.99
N LEU A 221 10.05 -23.07 12.68
CA LEU A 221 9.53 -21.98 11.85
C LEU A 221 8.31 -22.49 11.08
N VAL A 222 7.13 -21.99 11.42
CA VAL A 222 5.86 -22.42 10.81
C VAL A 222 5.23 -21.27 10.01
N GLU A 223 4.93 -21.57 8.75
CA GLU A 223 4.14 -20.71 7.87
C GLU A 223 2.94 -21.50 7.38
N ASN A 224 1.77 -21.16 7.93
CA ASN A 224 0.54 -21.85 7.58
C ASN A 224 0.02 -21.39 6.22
N PRO A 225 -0.63 -22.28 5.45
CA PRO A 225 -1.32 -21.89 4.24
C PRO A 225 -2.53 -21.00 4.56
N LEU A 226 -3.00 -20.26 3.57
CA LEU A 226 -4.25 -19.52 3.69
C LEU A 226 -5.40 -20.48 4.02
N SER A 227 -6.20 -20.15 5.04
CA SER A 227 -7.34 -20.96 5.49
C SER A 227 -8.29 -21.25 4.31
N GLY A 228 -8.57 -22.53 4.04
CA GLY A 228 -9.48 -22.98 2.98
C GLY A 228 -8.82 -23.59 1.73
N SER A 229 -7.49 -23.72 1.69
CA SER A 229 -6.81 -24.46 0.61
C SER A 229 -6.81 -25.97 0.89
N THR A 230 -7.74 -26.70 0.27
CA THR A 230 -7.75 -28.18 0.21
C THR A 230 -6.98 -28.74 -0.99
N ASP A 231 -6.31 -27.87 -1.75
CA ASP A 231 -5.53 -28.26 -2.93
C ASP A 231 -4.29 -29.07 -2.54
N ALA A 232 -3.95 -30.08 -3.36
CA ALA A 232 -2.70 -30.85 -3.26
C ALA A 232 -1.42 -30.00 -3.39
N ASN A 233 -1.57 -28.72 -3.75
CA ASN A 233 -0.52 -27.72 -3.76
C ASN A 233 -0.94 -26.51 -2.90
N PRO A 234 -0.77 -26.56 -1.57
CA PRO A 234 -1.22 -25.51 -0.67
C PRO A 234 -0.59 -24.18 -1.07
N LYS A 235 -1.42 -23.18 -1.40
CA LYS A 235 -0.94 -21.80 -1.54
C LYS A 235 -0.50 -21.33 -0.15
N ARG A 236 0.79 -21.51 0.16
CA ARG A 236 1.42 -21.07 1.42
C ARG A 236 1.10 -19.60 1.67
N SER A 237 0.97 -19.21 2.95
CA SER A 237 0.92 -17.80 3.31
C SER A 237 2.08 -17.06 2.64
N ASN A 238 1.78 -15.89 2.11
CA ASN A 238 2.78 -15.05 1.46
C ASN A 238 3.41 -14.06 2.45
N ILE A 239 3.38 -14.34 3.76
CA ILE A 239 3.81 -13.40 4.80
C ILE A 239 5.25 -12.93 4.59
N ARG A 240 6.16 -13.80 4.17
CA ARG A 240 7.53 -13.38 3.80
C ARG A 240 7.54 -12.37 2.65
N ALA A 241 6.78 -12.60 1.58
CA ALA A 241 6.76 -11.64 0.48
C ALA A 241 6.00 -10.35 0.84
N ILE A 242 5.01 -10.42 1.74
CA ILE A 242 4.36 -9.25 2.33
C ILE A 242 5.40 -8.44 3.10
N MET A 243 6.15 -9.04 4.02
CA MET A 243 7.23 -8.38 4.76
C MET A 243 8.36 -7.87 3.85
N HIS A 244 8.70 -8.58 2.77
CA HIS A 244 9.65 -8.09 1.77
C HIS A 244 9.12 -6.91 0.95
N ARG A 245 7.80 -6.78 0.77
CA ARG A 245 7.20 -5.58 0.18
C ARG A 245 7.22 -4.42 1.17
N THR A 246 7.03 -4.66 2.48
CA THR A 246 7.29 -3.68 3.55
C THR A 246 8.69 -3.15 3.48
N GLU A 247 9.66 -4.04 3.48
CA GLU A 247 11.08 -3.69 3.46
C GLU A 247 11.44 -2.90 2.21
N ARG A 248 10.89 -3.29 1.05
CA ARG A 248 11.08 -2.57 -0.20
C ARG A 248 10.53 -1.15 -0.12
N TYR A 249 9.32 -0.97 0.39
CA TYR A 249 8.74 0.35 0.61
C TYR A 249 9.62 1.19 1.54
N ASN A 250 10.03 0.62 2.67
CA ASN A 250 10.89 1.29 3.64
C ASN A 250 12.24 1.70 3.04
N CYS A 251 12.86 0.82 2.24
CA CYS A 251 14.09 1.10 1.50
C CYS A 251 13.90 2.27 0.51
N ASP A 252 12.79 2.28 -0.23
CA ASP A 252 12.48 3.36 -1.18
C ASP A 252 12.27 4.70 -0.45
N VAL A 253 11.59 4.69 0.71
CA VAL A 253 11.39 5.86 1.58
C VAL A 253 12.74 6.43 2.06
N VAL A 254 13.64 5.57 2.56
CA VAL A 254 14.98 5.97 2.99
C VAL A 254 15.81 6.52 1.81
N SER A 255 15.71 5.88 0.65
CA SER A 255 16.51 6.23 -0.53
C SER A 255 16.08 7.53 -1.21
N HIS A 256 14.82 7.97 -1.03
CA HIS A 256 14.25 9.09 -1.79
C HIS A 256 13.61 10.17 -0.90
N ARG A 257 14.15 10.42 0.29
CA ARG A 257 13.63 11.44 1.23
C ARG A 257 13.34 12.81 0.61
N ALA A 258 14.17 13.26 -0.34
CA ALA A 258 13.97 14.53 -1.04
C ALA A 258 12.65 14.59 -1.82
N ALA A 259 12.20 13.47 -2.38
CA ALA A 259 10.92 13.41 -3.09
C ALA A 259 9.71 13.42 -2.14
N ILE A 260 9.88 12.96 -0.90
CA ILE A 260 8.86 13.01 0.15
C ILE A 260 8.63 14.44 0.62
N ALA A 261 9.69 15.24 0.76
CA ALA A 261 9.60 16.64 1.19
C ALA A 261 8.74 17.53 0.29
N ALA A 262 8.46 17.10 -0.95
CA ALA A 262 7.56 17.80 -1.87
C ALA A 262 6.08 17.44 -1.69
N SER A 263 5.75 16.35 -0.97
CA SER A 263 4.37 15.98 -0.65
C SER A 263 3.81 16.88 0.47
N LYS A 264 2.50 17.13 0.42
CA LYS A 264 1.82 17.97 1.40
C LYS A 264 1.14 17.09 2.47
N PRO A 265 1.18 17.51 3.75
CA PRO A 265 0.42 16.82 4.81
C PRO A 265 -1.08 16.85 4.52
N ILE A 266 -1.84 15.96 5.15
CA ILE A 266 -3.31 15.96 5.05
C ILE A 266 -3.85 17.29 5.63
N ALA A 267 -4.67 18.01 4.85
CA ALA A 267 -5.08 19.38 5.16
C ALA A 267 -5.74 19.55 6.55
N VAL A 268 -6.54 18.57 6.99
CA VAL A 268 -7.18 18.58 8.32
C VAL A 268 -6.17 18.51 9.47
N LEU A 269 -5.01 17.89 9.25
CA LEU A 269 -3.95 17.76 10.26
C LEU A 269 -3.06 19.02 10.34
N SER A 270 -3.09 19.88 9.31
CA SER A 270 -2.26 21.10 9.25
C SER A 270 -2.76 22.27 10.13
N LYS A 271 -3.99 22.20 10.66
CA LYS A 271 -4.66 23.30 11.39
C LYS A 271 -4.87 23.06 12.88
N GLY A 272 -4.06 22.20 13.50
CA GLY A 272 -4.09 22.00 14.96
C GLY A 272 -5.08 20.95 15.46
N ALA A 273 -5.64 20.13 14.57
CA ALA A 273 -6.35 18.92 14.96
C ALA A 273 -5.36 17.77 15.23
N VAL A 274 -4.78 17.85 16.43
CA VAL A 274 -4.34 16.75 17.29
C VAL A 274 -3.09 15.96 16.91
N ALA A 275 -2.25 15.72 17.93
CA ALA A 275 -1.18 14.73 17.95
C ALA A 275 -1.62 13.28 17.63
N GLU A 276 -2.90 13.04 17.36
CA GLU A 276 -3.56 11.73 17.29
C GLU A 276 -3.36 10.94 15.98
N SER A 277 -2.72 11.51 14.95
CA SER A 277 -2.50 10.81 13.65
C SER A 277 -1.07 10.96 13.08
N ARG A 278 -0.07 11.25 13.91
CA ARG A 278 1.31 11.55 13.45
C ARG A 278 1.95 10.41 12.63
N LEU A 279 1.74 9.16 13.03
CA LEU A 279 2.30 8.02 12.29
C LEU A 279 1.61 7.88 10.93
N ALA A 280 0.27 7.84 10.92
CA ALA A 280 -0.50 7.68 9.69
C ALA A 280 -0.24 8.80 8.69
N ASP A 281 -0.12 10.05 9.14
CA ASP A 281 0.23 11.20 8.29
C ASP A 281 1.66 11.10 7.73
N SER A 282 2.63 10.68 8.56
CA SER A 282 4.01 10.51 8.09
C SER A 282 4.12 9.44 6.99
N VAL A 283 3.41 8.31 7.16
CA VAL A 283 3.39 7.23 6.16
C VAL A 283 2.58 7.66 4.93
N PHE A 284 1.51 8.45 5.10
CA PHE A 284 0.77 9.05 4.00
C PHE A 284 1.66 9.93 3.13
N GLN A 285 2.38 10.89 3.73
CA GLN A 285 3.27 11.81 3.01
C GLN A 285 4.37 11.04 2.27
N ALA A 286 4.96 10.04 2.93
CA ALA A 286 5.96 9.16 2.32
C ALA A 286 5.38 8.38 1.13
N ALA A 287 4.21 7.75 1.29
CA ALA A 287 3.55 6.99 0.23
C ALA A 287 3.13 7.88 -0.95
N ASP A 288 2.56 9.06 -0.70
CA ASP A 288 2.15 10.01 -1.74
C ASP A 288 3.36 10.58 -2.51
N GLY A 289 4.40 11.01 -1.79
CA GLY A 289 5.65 11.49 -2.40
C GLY A 289 6.34 10.42 -3.25
N MET A 290 6.41 9.18 -2.75
CA MET A 290 6.96 8.04 -3.51
C MET A 290 6.12 7.70 -4.73
N SER A 291 4.79 7.73 -4.60
CA SER A 291 3.87 7.54 -5.73
C SER A 291 4.12 8.56 -6.83
N ALA A 292 4.22 9.84 -6.49
CA ALA A 292 4.50 10.91 -7.45
C ALA A 292 5.87 10.77 -8.12
N HIS A 293 6.89 10.37 -7.36
CA HIS A 293 8.24 10.13 -7.85
C HIS A 293 8.27 9.00 -8.90
N PHE A 294 7.76 7.81 -8.56
CA PHE A 294 7.75 6.67 -9.47
C PHE A 294 6.80 6.89 -10.66
N ALA A 295 5.69 7.60 -10.48
CA ALA A 295 4.82 7.98 -11.59
C ALA A 295 5.53 8.91 -12.59
N THR A 296 6.41 9.80 -12.12
CA THR A 296 7.20 10.68 -13.00
C THR A 296 8.23 9.88 -13.80
N ILE A 297 8.93 8.94 -13.15
CA ILE A 297 9.90 8.05 -13.80
C ILE A 297 9.20 7.16 -14.84
N ALA A 298 8.07 6.54 -14.50
CA ALA A 298 7.30 5.70 -15.41
C ALA A 298 6.86 6.49 -16.66
N ARG A 299 6.22 7.64 -16.46
CA ARG A 299 5.76 8.50 -17.58
C ARG A 299 6.91 9.00 -18.46
N PHE A 300 8.06 9.32 -17.86
CA PHE A 300 9.24 9.73 -18.62
C PHE A 300 9.79 8.56 -19.45
N SER A 301 9.91 7.39 -18.82
CA SER A 301 10.38 6.16 -19.48
C SER A 301 9.48 5.79 -20.66
N ASP A 302 8.17 5.92 -20.52
CA ASP A 302 7.22 5.66 -21.59
C ASP A 302 7.44 6.57 -22.79
N LYS A 303 7.60 7.88 -22.56
CA LYS A 303 7.89 8.84 -23.63
C LYS A 303 9.18 8.48 -24.37
N VAL A 304 10.22 8.11 -23.63
CA VAL A 304 11.51 7.71 -24.22
C VAL A 304 11.36 6.43 -25.06
N VAL A 305 10.69 5.40 -24.54
CA VAL A 305 10.49 4.13 -25.27
C VAL A 305 9.73 4.35 -26.58
N TYR A 306 8.66 5.14 -26.58
CA TYR A 306 7.90 5.44 -27.81
C TYR A 306 8.69 6.34 -28.78
N ALA A 307 9.49 7.29 -28.27
CA ALA A 307 10.37 8.10 -29.13
C ALA A 307 11.45 7.23 -29.80
N LEU A 308 12.06 6.32 -29.05
CA LEU A 308 13.03 5.34 -29.58
C LEU A 308 12.38 4.39 -30.60
N ALA A 309 11.13 3.97 -30.37
CA ALA A 309 10.40 3.15 -31.35
C ALA A 309 10.22 3.86 -32.70
N ILE A 310 9.94 5.17 -32.70
CA ILE A 310 9.87 5.96 -33.94
C ILE A 310 11.24 5.97 -34.64
N VAL A 311 12.32 6.21 -33.90
CA VAL A 311 13.68 6.21 -34.45
C VAL A 311 14.04 4.83 -35.01
N ALA A 312 13.67 3.75 -34.33
CA ALA A 312 13.90 2.38 -34.80
C ALA A 312 13.17 2.11 -36.13
N ILE A 313 11.88 2.47 -36.23
CA ILE A 313 11.10 2.27 -37.47
C ILE A 313 11.67 3.10 -38.63
N VAL A 314 12.05 4.36 -38.37
CA VAL A 314 12.67 5.20 -39.40
C VAL A 314 14.03 4.60 -39.82
N SER A 315 14.89 4.22 -38.87
CA SER A 315 16.20 3.63 -39.16
C SER A 315 16.11 2.33 -39.95
N PHE A 316 15.12 1.47 -39.63
CA PHE A 316 14.85 0.22 -40.35
C PHE A 316 14.63 0.46 -41.85
N ASN A 317 13.93 1.54 -42.22
CA ASN A 317 13.67 1.88 -43.62
C ASN A 317 14.94 2.29 -44.39
N PHE A 318 16.00 2.74 -43.71
CA PHE A 318 17.25 3.20 -44.33
C PHE A 318 18.39 2.18 -44.29
N MET A 319 18.16 0.96 -43.79
CA MET A 319 19.22 -0.07 -43.67
C MET A 319 19.83 -0.46 -45.02
N ASN A 320 19.06 -0.40 -46.10
CA ASN A 320 19.55 -0.71 -47.45
C ASN A 320 20.37 0.44 -48.06
N VAL A 321 20.26 1.66 -47.51
CA VAL A 321 20.93 2.87 -48.02
C VAL A 321 22.23 3.12 -47.27
N SER A 322 22.29 2.79 -45.98
CA SER A 322 23.44 3.09 -45.13
C SER A 322 23.69 2.04 -44.06
N ALA A 323 24.93 1.57 -43.96
CA ALA A 323 25.37 0.68 -42.88
C ALA A 323 25.23 1.34 -41.48
N TYR A 324 25.31 2.67 -41.40
CA TYR A 324 25.09 3.39 -40.15
C TYR A 324 23.65 3.26 -39.64
N ALA A 325 22.66 3.11 -40.53
CA ALA A 325 21.26 2.92 -40.14
C ALA A 325 21.06 1.55 -39.47
N VAL A 326 21.80 0.52 -39.87
CA VAL A 326 21.80 -0.80 -39.22
C VAL A 326 22.33 -0.69 -37.78
N TRP A 327 23.48 -0.05 -37.59
CA TRP A 327 24.06 0.14 -36.25
C TRP A 327 23.16 1.01 -35.36
N LEU A 328 22.53 2.04 -35.90
CA LEU A 328 21.57 2.87 -35.18
C LEU A 328 20.35 2.06 -34.75
N TYR A 329 19.77 1.26 -35.65
CA TYR A 329 18.65 0.38 -35.34
C TYR A 329 18.99 -0.63 -34.23
N LEU A 330 20.14 -1.31 -34.33
CA LEU A 330 20.62 -2.24 -33.32
C LEU A 330 20.87 -1.55 -31.97
N GLY A 331 21.50 -0.37 -31.98
CA GLY A 331 21.75 0.40 -30.77
C GLY A 331 20.46 0.83 -30.06
N VAL A 332 19.49 1.34 -30.82
CA VAL A 332 18.19 1.79 -30.30
C VAL A 332 17.38 0.61 -29.75
N THR A 333 17.36 -0.53 -30.44
CA THR A 333 16.62 -1.72 -29.99
C THR A 333 17.24 -2.33 -28.74
N LEU A 334 18.57 -2.39 -28.64
CA LEU A 334 19.27 -2.81 -27.41
C LEU A 334 19.01 -1.85 -26.25
N LEU A 335 19.01 -0.53 -26.50
CA LEU A 335 18.66 0.47 -25.49
C LEU A 335 17.22 0.32 -25.01
N MET A 336 16.27 0.10 -25.93
CA MET A 336 14.87 -0.16 -25.61
C MET A 336 14.72 -1.44 -24.76
N LEU A 337 15.44 -2.51 -25.09
CA LEU A 337 15.47 -3.74 -24.30
C LEU A 337 16.06 -3.49 -22.90
N ALA A 338 17.17 -2.76 -22.79
CA ALA A 338 17.78 -2.41 -21.51
C ALA A 338 16.83 -1.58 -20.63
N LEU A 339 16.13 -0.59 -21.21
CA LEU A 339 15.11 0.19 -20.51
C LEU A 339 13.94 -0.69 -20.06
N TYR A 340 13.44 -1.57 -20.93
CA TYR A 340 12.39 -2.52 -20.59
C TYR A 340 12.78 -3.44 -19.43
N LEU A 341 13.96 -4.06 -19.53
CA LEU A 341 14.48 -4.93 -18.47
C LEU A 341 14.65 -4.14 -17.18
N ARG A 342 15.14 -2.90 -17.21
CA ARG A 342 15.27 -2.04 -16.03
C ARG A 342 13.91 -1.72 -15.39
N ILE A 343 12.91 -1.33 -16.18
CA ILE A 343 11.55 -1.01 -15.70
C ILE A 343 10.90 -2.26 -15.09
N ARG A 344 11.02 -3.40 -15.77
CA ARG A 344 10.49 -4.69 -15.32
C ARG A 344 11.17 -5.19 -14.06
N TRP A 345 12.51 -5.18 -14.02
CA TRP A 345 13.31 -5.62 -12.86
C TRP A 345 13.03 -4.76 -11.64
N ARG A 346 12.89 -3.44 -11.80
CA ARG A 346 12.57 -2.53 -10.69
C ARG A 346 11.07 -2.44 -10.37
N SER A 347 10.22 -3.09 -11.17
CA SER A 347 8.76 -3.06 -11.03
C SER A 347 8.19 -1.64 -10.85
N ILE A 348 8.76 -0.67 -11.57
CA ILE A 348 8.48 0.77 -11.36
C ILE A 348 7.00 1.09 -11.61
N ASP A 349 6.42 0.51 -12.67
CA ASP A 349 5.02 0.71 -13.05
C ASP A 349 4.03 0.20 -12.00
N ASN A 350 4.43 -0.82 -11.23
CA ASN A 350 3.60 -1.38 -10.17
C ASN A 350 3.72 -0.56 -8.88
N ARG A 351 4.94 -0.14 -8.53
CA ARG A 351 5.24 0.59 -7.30
C ARG A 351 4.42 1.86 -7.14
N PHE A 352 4.26 2.66 -8.21
CA PHE A 352 3.50 3.90 -8.11
C PHE A 352 2.02 3.64 -7.74
N LEU A 353 1.41 2.57 -8.26
CA LEU A 353 0.03 2.20 -7.98
C LEU A 353 -0.13 1.69 -6.56
N GLU A 354 0.80 0.83 -6.12
CA GLU A 354 0.82 0.31 -4.75
C GLU A 354 0.91 1.47 -3.74
N TYR A 355 1.83 2.41 -3.94
CA TYR A 355 2.02 3.54 -3.01
C TYR A 355 0.87 4.55 -3.07
N ARG A 356 0.27 4.77 -4.25
CA ARG A 356 -0.96 5.56 -4.36
C ARG A 356 -2.09 4.95 -3.53
N SER A 357 -2.29 3.64 -3.60
CA SER A 357 -3.36 2.97 -2.85
C SER A 357 -3.11 2.96 -1.35
N LEU A 358 -1.85 2.81 -0.92
CA LEU A 358 -1.49 2.96 0.49
C LEU A 358 -1.76 4.38 0.99
N ALA A 359 -1.37 5.41 0.23
CA ALA A 359 -1.66 6.80 0.56
C ALA A 359 -3.18 7.04 0.66
N GLU A 360 -3.96 6.53 -0.28
CA GLU A 360 -5.41 6.67 -0.25
C GLU A 360 -6.04 5.98 0.97
N ALA A 361 -5.57 4.78 1.34
CA ALA A 361 -6.01 4.10 2.56
C ALA A 361 -5.74 4.91 3.82
N LEU A 362 -4.53 5.43 3.97
CA LEU A 362 -4.14 6.23 5.13
C LEU A 362 -4.88 7.57 5.19
N ARG A 363 -5.17 8.15 4.02
CA ARG A 363 -6.01 9.34 3.89
C ARG A 363 -7.42 9.09 4.41
N VAL A 364 -8.08 8.02 3.92
CA VAL A 364 -9.40 7.61 4.40
C VAL A 364 -9.37 7.30 5.89
N PHE A 365 -8.34 6.60 6.38
CA PHE A 365 -8.15 6.33 7.81
C PHE A 365 -8.14 7.61 8.65
N CYS A 366 -7.34 8.61 8.27
CA CYS A 366 -7.26 9.87 9.01
C CYS A 366 -8.61 10.59 9.05
N PHE A 367 -9.33 10.67 7.92
CA PHE A 367 -10.65 11.31 7.87
C PHE A 367 -11.71 10.51 8.63
N TRP A 368 -11.67 9.18 8.58
CA TRP A 368 -12.57 8.30 9.34
C TRP A 368 -12.39 8.49 10.84
N ARG A 369 -11.15 8.49 11.34
CA ARG A 369 -10.88 8.74 12.76
C ARG A 369 -11.30 10.15 13.18
N HIS A 370 -11.03 11.16 12.34
CA HIS A 370 -11.50 12.52 12.59
C HIS A 370 -13.04 12.64 12.64
N ALA A 371 -13.75 11.85 11.84
CA ALA A 371 -15.21 11.79 11.82
C ALA A 371 -15.82 10.81 12.84
N GLY A 372 -15.02 10.10 13.65
CA GLY A 372 -15.49 9.12 14.63
C GLY A 372 -15.84 7.73 14.08
N VAL A 373 -15.56 7.45 12.81
CA VAL A 373 -15.81 6.14 12.22
C VAL A 373 -14.83 5.12 12.83
N LYS A 374 -15.36 4.17 13.60
CA LYS A 374 -14.60 3.13 14.31
C LYS A 374 -14.20 1.92 13.45
N ARG A 375 -14.78 1.79 12.25
CA ARG A 375 -14.47 0.67 11.35
C ARG A 375 -13.00 0.71 10.94
N SER A 376 -12.38 -0.45 10.80
CA SER A 376 -11.04 -0.55 10.27
C SER A 376 -10.95 -0.43 8.76
N VAL A 377 -9.99 0.33 8.27
CA VAL A 377 -9.81 0.63 6.85
C VAL A 377 -9.29 -0.58 6.10
N TRP A 378 -8.38 -1.33 6.71
CA TRP A 378 -7.77 -2.50 6.08
C TRP A 378 -8.78 -3.60 5.70
N LEU A 379 -9.96 -3.63 6.33
CA LEU A 379 -11.05 -4.56 6.01
C LEU A 379 -11.69 -4.31 4.64
N SER A 380 -11.48 -3.15 4.02
CA SER A 380 -11.98 -2.85 2.67
C SER A 380 -11.10 -3.44 1.56
N PHE A 381 -9.89 -3.90 1.90
CA PHE A 381 -9.04 -4.64 0.96
C PHE A 381 -9.43 -6.12 1.00
N LEU A 382 -9.98 -6.68 -0.08
CA LEU A 382 -10.50 -8.06 -0.12
C LEU A 382 -9.50 -9.08 -0.69
N SER A 383 -9.46 -10.33 -0.17
CA SER A 383 -8.49 -11.36 -0.60
C SER A 383 -8.77 -11.95 -1.97
N ARG A 384 -10.00 -11.78 -2.50
CA ARG A 384 -10.33 -12.14 -3.90
C ARG A 384 -9.34 -11.51 -4.89
N GLN A 385 -8.70 -10.41 -4.50
CA GLN A 385 -7.69 -9.68 -5.26
C GLN A 385 -6.26 -10.10 -4.85
N ALA A 386 -5.99 -11.41 -4.79
CA ALA A 386 -4.79 -11.98 -4.16
C ALA A 386 -3.45 -11.36 -4.62
N GLY A 387 -2.49 -11.27 -3.69
CA GLY A 387 -1.12 -10.80 -3.97
C GLY A 387 -0.85 -9.39 -3.45
N ILE A 388 -0.95 -8.37 -4.31
CA ILE A 388 -0.63 -6.97 -3.97
C ILE A 388 -1.52 -6.42 -2.86
N VAL A 389 -2.80 -6.79 -2.91
CA VAL A 389 -3.80 -6.32 -1.95
C VAL A 389 -3.50 -6.84 -0.55
N HIS A 390 -2.88 -8.01 -0.41
CA HIS A 390 -2.47 -8.55 0.89
C HIS A 390 -1.38 -7.67 1.54
N TRP A 391 -0.40 -7.21 0.75
CA TRP A 391 0.62 -6.28 1.26
C TRP A 391 0.00 -4.96 1.71
N LEU A 392 -0.88 -4.35 0.91
CA LEU A 392 -1.57 -3.11 1.27
C LEU A 392 -2.45 -3.27 2.51
N ARG A 393 -3.14 -4.42 2.61
CA ARG A 393 -3.95 -4.80 3.78
C ARG A 393 -3.09 -4.84 5.04
N HIS A 394 -1.98 -5.58 5.05
CA HIS A 394 -1.08 -5.68 6.21
C HIS A 394 -0.41 -4.35 6.56
N ALA A 395 0.03 -3.59 5.56
CA ALA A 395 0.61 -2.26 5.73
C ALA A 395 -0.36 -1.31 6.42
N THR A 396 -1.58 -1.21 5.89
CA THR A 396 -2.65 -0.36 6.44
C THR A 396 -3.02 -0.81 7.85
N ARG A 397 -3.21 -2.11 8.06
CA ARG A 397 -3.54 -2.70 9.36
C ARG A 397 -2.49 -2.38 10.42
N THR A 398 -1.22 -2.47 10.06
CA THR A 398 -0.09 -2.19 10.97
C THR A 398 -0.06 -0.73 11.40
N VAL A 399 -0.17 0.19 10.43
CA VAL A 399 -0.17 1.64 10.71
C VAL A 399 -1.39 2.04 11.52
N GLU A 400 -2.58 1.55 11.13
CA GLU A 400 -3.83 1.76 11.85
C GLU A 400 -3.73 1.28 13.30
N PHE A 401 -3.26 0.05 13.53
CA PHE A 401 -3.14 -0.49 14.88
C PHE A 401 -2.14 0.28 15.75
N CYS A 402 -0.97 0.62 15.22
CA CYS A 402 0.03 1.39 15.95
C CYS A 402 -0.52 2.79 16.30
N GLN A 403 -1.20 3.44 15.36
CA GLN A 403 -1.79 4.76 15.58
C GLN A 403 -2.91 4.72 16.62
N ASP A 404 -3.86 3.78 16.49
CA ASP A 404 -4.98 3.59 17.42
C ASP A 404 -4.55 3.07 18.80
N SER A 405 -3.29 2.65 18.96
CA SER A 405 -2.74 2.29 20.27
C SER A 405 -2.24 3.50 21.05
N VAL A 406 -2.01 4.62 20.37
CA VAL A 406 -1.59 5.90 20.99
C VAL A 406 -2.72 6.91 21.03
N ALA A 407 -3.64 6.84 20.07
CA ALA A 407 -4.72 7.80 19.96
C ALA A 407 -5.62 7.77 21.21
N THR A 408 -5.79 8.93 21.83
CA THR A 408 -6.77 9.14 22.89
C THR A 408 -8.18 9.10 22.33
N ALA A 409 -9.15 8.69 23.14
CA ALA A 409 -10.56 8.72 22.74
C ALA A 409 -10.98 10.17 22.46
N HIS A 410 -11.13 10.52 21.19
CA HIS A 410 -11.57 11.85 20.76
C HIS A 410 -13.10 11.93 20.71
N THR A 411 -13.66 12.99 21.29
CA THR A 411 -15.10 13.28 21.17
C THR A 411 -15.36 14.00 19.86
N VAL A 412 -16.13 13.37 18.97
CA VAL A 412 -16.49 13.93 17.67
C VAL A 412 -17.35 15.17 17.87
N THR A 413 -16.90 16.31 17.32
CA THR A 413 -17.66 17.56 17.31
C THR A 413 -18.28 17.83 15.94
N GLN A 414 -19.29 18.71 15.87
CA GLN A 414 -19.84 19.17 14.59
C GLN A 414 -18.78 19.84 13.71
N GLN A 415 -17.77 20.50 14.32
CA GLN A 415 -16.65 21.10 13.58
C GLN A 415 -15.82 20.03 12.88
N ASN A 416 -15.57 18.88 13.52
CA ASN A 416 -14.84 17.76 12.90
C ASN A 416 -15.56 17.27 11.64
N LEU A 417 -16.89 17.14 11.69
CA LEU A 417 -17.69 16.72 10.53
C LEU A 417 -17.67 17.78 9.41
N ALA A 418 -17.72 19.06 9.76
CA ALA A 418 -17.60 20.16 8.79
C ALA A 418 -16.22 20.16 8.11
N ASP A 419 -15.15 19.93 8.88
CA ASP A 419 -13.78 19.86 8.37
C ASP A 419 -13.60 18.65 7.44
N VAL A 420 -14.12 17.47 7.82
CA VAL A 420 -14.11 16.28 6.95
C VAL A 420 -14.88 16.54 5.67
N LYS A 421 -16.10 17.10 5.74
CA LYS A 421 -16.89 17.40 4.55
C LYS A 421 -16.12 18.34 3.60
N LYS A 422 -15.56 19.42 4.14
CA LYS A 422 -14.82 20.41 3.35
C LYS A 422 -13.54 19.84 2.75
N HIS A 423 -12.69 19.24 3.58
CA HIS A 423 -11.32 18.88 3.19
C HIS A 423 -11.16 17.46 2.65
N TRP A 424 -12.16 16.60 2.84
CA TRP A 424 -12.22 15.30 2.19
C TRP A 424 -13.19 15.32 1.01
N VAL A 425 -14.47 15.57 1.29
CA VAL A 425 -15.53 15.28 0.32
C VAL A 425 -15.54 16.33 -0.79
N GLN A 426 -15.64 17.61 -0.43
CA GLN A 426 -15.69 18.70 -1.40
C GLN A 426 -14.37 18.84 -2.19
N ASP A 427 -13.23 18.83 -1.50
CA ASP A 427 -11.91 18.89 -2.16
C ASP A 427 -11.74 17.75 -3.20
N GLN A 428 -12.28 16.55 -2.94
CA GLN A 428 -12.27 15.45 -3.92
C GLN A 428 -13.21 15.71 -5.10
N VAL A 429 -14.42 16.21 -4.86
CA VAL A 429 -15.36 16.58 -5.93
C VAL A 429 -14.72 17.60 -6.89
N ASP A 430 -14.08 18.63 -6.33
CA ASP A 430 -13.43 19.72 -7.07
C ASP A 430 -12.19 19.22 -7.82
N TRP A 431 -11.40 18.36 -7.18
CA TRP A 431 -10.25 17.71 -7.81
C TRP A 431 -10.68 16.87 -9.03
N PHE A 432 -11.71 16.03 -8.90
CA PHE A 432 -12.22 15.23 -10.01
C PHE A 432 -12.82 16.11 -11.12
N ALA A 433 -13.53 17.19 -10.77
CA ALA A 433 -14.11 18.13 -11.73
C ALA A 433 -13.03 18.76 -12.63
N THR A 434 -11.84 18.99 -12.08
CA THR A 434 -10.71 19.53 -12.83
C THR A 434 -9.96 18.45 -13.62
N ARG A 435 -9.83 17.24 -13.07
CA ARG A 435 -9.03 16.16 -13.66
C ARG A 435 -9.71 15.45 -14.83
N ILE A 436 -11.02 15.22 -14.77
CA ILE A 436 -11.76 14.52 -15.83
C ILE A 436 -11.58 15.24 -17.18
N PRO A 437 -11.86 16.56 -17.32
CA PRO A 437 -11.67 17.26 -18.58
C PRO A 437 -10.21 17.32 -19.03
N GLN A 438 -9.24 17.36 -18.10
CA GLN A 438 -7.82 17.32 -18.45
C GLN A 438 -7.41 16.00 -19.12
N HIS A 439 -7.88 14.86 -18.60
CA HIS A 439 -7.61 13.56 -19.20
C HIS A 439 -8.35 13.38 -20.52
N GLU A 440 -9.60 13.84 -20.62
CA GLU A 440 -10.38 13.81 -21.86
C GLU A 440 -9.78 14.69 -22.95
N GLY A 441 -9.43 15.95 -22.63
CA GLY A 441 -8.81 16.88 -23.58
C GLY A 441 -7.47 16.36 -24.11
N ARG A 442 -6.64 15.79 -23.23
CA ARG A 442 -5.37 15.17 -23.65
C ARG A 442 -5.59 13.95 -24.53
N ARG A 443 -6.57 13.09 -24.19
CA ARG A 443 -6.97 11.95 -25.00
C ARG A 443 -7.46 12.40 -26.38
N MET A 444 -8.24 13.48 -26.45
CA MET A 444 -8.69 14.07 -27.72
C MET A 444 -7.51 14.59 -28.54
N GLY A 445 -6.57 15.31 -27.92
CA GLY A 445 -5.36 15.80 -28.58
C GLY A 445 -4.51 14.67 -29.17
N LEU A 446 -4.22 13.63 -28.38
CA LEU A 446 -3.50 12.44 -28.86
C LEU A 446 -4.29 11.71 -29.96
N ARG A 447 -5.62 11.65 -29.85
CA ARG A 447 -6.49 11.03 -30.85
C ARG A 447 -6.44 11.76 -32.19
N THR A 448 -6.54 13.07 -32.17
CA THR A 448 -6.43 13.91 -33.35
C THR A 448 -5.04 13.75 -33.96
N LEU A 449 -3.98 13.78 -33.14
CA LEU A 449 -2.61 13.60 -33.62
C LEU A 449 -2.40 12.27 -34.33
N TRP A 450 -2.77 11.13 -33.73
CA TRP A 450 -2.54 9.84 -34.39
C TRP A 450 -3.42 9.65 -35.63
N ARG A 451 -4.67 10.12 -35.62
CA ARG A 451 -5.57 10.04 -36.79
C ARG A 451 -5.09 10.89 -37.95
N THR A 452 -4.64 12.11 -37.67
CA THR A 452 -4.11 13.02 -38.70
C THR A 452 -2.79 12.54 -39.25
N ALA A 453 -1.87 12.05 -38.40
CA ALA A 453 -0.59 11.50 -38.86
C ALA A 453 -0.77 10.25 -39.75
N ILE A 454 -1.61 9.30 -39.33
CA ILE A 454 -1.92 8.10 -40.14
C ILE A 454 -2.67 8.51 -41.41
N GLY A 455 -3.71 9.34 -41.31
CA GLY A 455 -4.46 9.82 -42.47
C GLY A 455 -3.58 10.54 -43.50
N LEU A 456 -2.71 11.44 -43.04
CA LEU A 456 -1.76 12.15 -43.90
C LEU A 456 -0.77 11.20 -44.56
N SER A 457 -0.31 10.16 -43.85
CA SER A 457 0.56 9.14 -44.45
C SER A 457 -0.13 8.38 -45.59
N PHE A 458 -1.42 8.06 -45.47
CA PHE A 458 -2.19 7.40 -46.53
C PHE A 458 -2.49 8.34 -47.69
N VAL A 459 -2.90 9.57 -47.42
CA VAL A 459 -3.17 10.59 -48.45
C VAL A 459 -1.89 10.90 -49.24
N LEU A 460 -0.76 11.08 -48.55
CA LEU A 460 0.52 11.37 -49.20
C LEU A 460 1.02 10.16 -50.01
N SER A 461 0.89 8.94 -49.48
CA SER A 461 1.22 7.71 -50.22
C SER A 461 0.37 7.56 -51.48
N PHE A 462 -0.93 7.87 -51.38
CA PHE A 462 -1.84 7.83 -52.52
C PHE A 462 -1.54 8.93 -53.55
N ALA A 463 -1.23 10.14 -53.11
CA ALA A 463 -0.83 11.23 -54.01
C ALA A 463 0.47 10.89 -54.76
N LEU A 464 1.46 10.33 -54.05
CA LEU A 464 2.70 9.84 -54.64
C LEU A 464 2.43 8.72 -55.65
N LEU A 465 1.53 7.79 -55.36
CA LEU A 465 1.09 6.78 -56.32
C LEU A 465 0.40 7.39 -57.55
N LEU A 466 -0.45 8.40 -57.40
CA LEU A 466 -1.05 9.08 -58.56
C LEU A 466 0.01 9.81 -59.42
N MET A 467 1.08 10.31 -58.79
CA MET A 467 2.19 10.95 -59.50
C MET A 467 3.00 9.98 -60.37
N THR A 468 2.99 8.66 -60.09
CA THR A 468 3.62 7.66 -60.98
C THR A 468 2.87 7.52 -62.30
N PHE A 469 1.55 7.65 -62.26
CA PHE A 469 0.66 7.42 -63.42
C PHE A 469 0.27 8.70 -64.18
N THR A 470 0.58 9.89 -63.64
CA THR A 470 0.19 11.17 -64.27
C THR A 470 1.34 11.78 -65.10
N PRO A 471 1.14 12.05 -66.40
CA PRO A 471 2.10 12.76 -67.23
C PRO A 471 2.31 14.21 -66.74
N ALA A 472 3.56 14.69 -66.69
CA ALA A 472 3.86 16.06 -66.24
C ALA A 472 3.23 17.17 -67.10
N ALA A 473 2.88 16.84 -68.35
CA ALA A 473 2.20 17.76 -69.27
C ALA A 473 0.84 18.26 -68.77
N LEU A 474 0.14 17.51 -67.89
CA LEU A 474 -1.16 17.91 -67.34
C LEU A 474 -1.10 19.09 -66.36
N PHE A 475 0.06 19.33 -65.72
CA PHE A 475 0.20 20.35 -64.67
C PHE A 475 1.06 21.54 -65.09
N PHE A 476 2.06 21.34 -65.97
CA PHE A 476 3.02 22.40 -66.36
C PHE A 476 2.82 22.96 -67.76
N GLY A 477 1.77 22.55 -68.48
CA GLY A 477 1.46 23.00 -69.83
C GLY A 477 2.29 22.27 -70.90
N SER A 478 1.79 22.30 -72.15
CA SER A 478 2.26 21.51 -73.29
C SER A 478 3.63 21.90 -73.86
N SER A 479 4.39 22.77 -73.18
CA SER A 479 5.75 23.17 -73.59
C SER A 479 6.86 22.36 -72.91
N ALA A 480 6.53 21.49 -71.96
CA ALA A 480 7.49 20.52 -71.42
C ALA A 480 7.65 19.36 -72.41
N GLU A 481 8.87 19.18 -72.92
CA GLU A 481 9.25 18.07 -73.79
C GLU A 481 8.73 16.71 -73.27
N ALA A 482 8.35 15.88 -74.24
CA ALA A 482 7.63 14.63 -74.07
C ALA A 482 8.18 13.70 -72.96
N ASP A 483 7.22 13.08 -72.26
CA ASP A 483 7.35 11.74 -71.66
C ASP A 483 8.11 11.56 -70.33
N VAL A 484 8.21 12.61 -69.51
CA VAL A 484 8.72 12.49 -68.14
C VAL A 484 7.56 12.65 -67.15
N SER A 485 7.18 11.57 -66.46
CA SER A 485 6.17 11.62 -65.39
C SER A 485 6.63 12.53 -64.24
N LEU A 486 5.69 13.14 -63.51
CA LEU A 486 6.01 13.99 -62.34
C LEU A 486 6.88 13.24 -61.31
N TRP A 487 6.66 11.93 -61.20
CA TRP A 487 7.46 11.01 -60.41
C TRP A 487 8.95 11.07 -60.70
N LYS A 488 9.34 11.06 -61.99
CA LYS A 488 10.76 11.12 -62.40
C LYS A 488 11.46 12.41 -61.99
N LYS A 489 10.71 13.51 -61.77
CA LYS A 489 11.26 14.82 -61.39
C LYS A 489 11.25 15.06 -59.88
N LEU A 490 10.22 14.60 -59.18
CA LEU A 490 9.97 14.94 -57.77
C LEU A 490 10.22 13.78 -56.80
N VAL A 491 10.40 12.55 -57.31
CA VAL A 491 10.51 11.36 -56.46
C VAL A 491 11.68 10.46 -56.84
N GLU A 492 11.92 10.16 -58.11
CA GLU A 492 13.10 9.36 -58.52
C GLU A 492 14.46 10.00 -58.23
N PRO A 493 14.66 11.34 -58.31
CA PRO A 493 16.00 11.88 -58.10
C PRO A 493 16.40 11.74 -56.64
N GLU A 494 17.56 11.15 -56.40
CA GLU A 494 18.25 11.23 -55.10
C GLU A 494 18.61 12.71 -54.85
N PRO A 495 18.02 13.39 -53.84
CA PRO A 495 17.63 12.85 -52.53
C PRO A 495 16.12 12.80 -52.22
N TYR A 496 15.23 13.12 -53.17
CA TYR A 496 13.79 13.28 -52.88
C TYR A 496 13.07 11.98 -52.56
N GLY A 497 13.45 10.86 -53.18
CA GLY A 497 12.89 9.55 -52.85
C GLY A 497 13.14 9.16 -51.40
N ASN A 498 14.40 9.29 -50.96
CA ASN A 498 14.79 9.10 -49.56
C ASN A 498 14.08 10.07 -48.61
N LEU A 499 13.87 11.32 -49.02
CA LEU A 499 13.11 12.30 -48.23
C LEU A 499 11.65 11.87 -48.04
N TRP A 500 10.96 11.47 -49.11
CA TRP A 500 9.56 11.02 -49.01
C TRP A 500 9.42 9.74 -48.20
N GLN A 501 10.36 8.79 -48.34
CA GLN A 501 10.42 7.61 -47.50
C GLN A 501 10.59 7.97 -46.02
N ALA A 502 11.50 8.89 -45.68
CA ALA A 502 11.67 9.38 -44.31
C ALA A 502 10.38 10.01 -43.77
N VAL A 503 9.74 10.89 -44.55
CA VAL A 503 8.52 11.59 -44.16
C VAL A 503 7.36 10.62 -43.91
N LEU A 504 7.14 9.68 -44.83
CA LEU A 504 6.07 8.67 -44.69
C LEU A 504 6.33 7.74 -43.50
N SER A 505 7.56 7.25 -43.34
CA SER A 505 7.94 6.40 -42.21
C SER A 505 7.79 7.15 -40.89
N PHE A 506 8.17 8.42 -40.81
CA PHE A 506 8.00 9.23 -39.60
C PHE A 506 6.53 9.48 -39.26
N LEU A 507 5.69 9.82 -40.25
CA LEU A 507 4.26 10.04 -40.04
C LEU A 507 3.53 8.75 -39.59
N ALA A 508 3.80 7.63 -40.27
CA ALA A 508 3.23 6.34 -39.92
C ALA A 508 3.70 5.86 -38.54
N ALA A 509 5.02 5.88 -38.28
CA ALA A 509 5.60 5.50 -37.00
C ALA A 509 5.14 6.41 -35.86
N GLY A 510 5.10 7.72 -36.07
CA GLY A 510 4.62 8.71 -35.10
C GLY A 510 3.14 8.51 -34.78
N GLY A 511 2.30 8.23 -35.79
CA GLY A 511 0.89 7.89 -35.60
C GLY A 511 0.70 6.60 -34.80
N LEU A 512 1.42 5.53 -35.14
CA LEU A 512 1.38 4.25 -34.42
C LEU A 512 1.87 4.40 -32.96
N ALA A 513 2.98 5.10 -32.75
CA ALA A 513 3.52 5.37 -31.42
C ALA A 513 2.56 6.20 -30.57
N ALA A 514 1.93 7.24 -31.13
CA ALA A 514 0.93 8.04 -30.43
C ALA A 514 -0.33 7.23 -30.07
N ARG A 515 -0.79 6.34 -30.96
CA ARG A 515 -1.89 5.41 -30.68
C ARG A 515 -1.53 4.45 -29.56
N GLY A 516 -0.36 3.80 -29.63
CA GLY A 516 0.12 2.88 -28.61
C GLY A 516 0.30 3.57 -27.26
N PHE A 517 0.92 4.75 -27.23
CA PHE A 517 1.09 5.55 -26.02
C PHE A 517 -0.25 5.95 -25.39
N SER A 518 -1.25 6.32 -26.22
CA SER A 518 -2.60 6.63 -25.73
C SER A 518 -3.30 5.42 -25.11
N GLN A 519 -3.12 4.22 -25.68
CA GLN A 519 -3.69 2.98 -25.13
C GLN A 519 -3.00 2.62 -23.82
N ARG A 520 -1.66 2.67 -23.79
CA ARG A 520 -0.88 2.31 -22.61
C ARG A 520 -1.16 3.20 -21.40
N ARG A 521 -1.38 4.50 -21.63
CA ARG A 521 -1.71 5.43 -20.54
C ARG A 521 -3.06 5.16 -19.87
N GLY A 522 -4.01 4.55 -20.59
CA GLY A 522 -5.35 4.28 -20.07
C GLY A 522 -6.13 5.53 -19.67
N ASP A 523 -5.91 6.68 -20.33
CA ASP A 523 -6.58 7.94 -19.98
C ASP A 523 -8.11 7.84 -20.13
N ALA A 524 -8.61 6.91 -20.96
CA ALA A 524 -10.04 6.67 -21.14
C ALA A 524 -10.65 5.94 -19.93
N GLU A 525 -9.98 4.89 -19.47
CA GLU A 525 -10.36 4.10 -18.30
C GLU A 525 -10.28 4.97 -17.04
N LEU A 526 -9.19 5.74 -16.88
CA LEU A 526 -9.02 6.68 -15.77
C LEU A 526 -10.10 7.76 -15.73
N ALA A 527 -10.46 8.36 -16.86
CA ALA A 527 -11.51 9.39 -16.91
C ALA A 527 -12.88 8.82 -16.50
N LYS A 528 -13.22 7.61 -16.97
CA LYS A 528 -14.46 6.92 -16.56
C LYS A 528 -14.48 6.60 -15.07
N GLN A 529 -13.37 6.09 -14.55
CA GLN A 529 -13.21 5.79 -13.13
C GLN A 529 -13.38 7.05 -12.28
N TYR A 530 -12.70 8.14 -12.64
CA TYR A 530 -12.82 9.42 -11.94
C TYR A 530 -14.23 10.00 -12.02
N ALA A 531 -14.95 9.82 -13.12
CA ALA A 531 -16.36 10.22 -13.22
C ALA A 531 -17.26 9.40 -12.28
N SER A 532 -17.05 8.08 -12.18
CA SER A 532 -17.75 7.20 -11.24
C SER A 532 -17.53 7.65 -9.79
N GLN A 533 -16.26 7.80 -9.40
CA GLN A 533 -15.88 8.29 -8.07
C GLN A 533 -16.47 9.67 -7.78
N GLN A 534 -16.38 10.60 -8.72
CA GLN A 534 -16.95 11.93 -8.54
C GLN A 534 -18.46 11.87 -8.24
N GLN A 535 -19.20 10.98 -8.90
CA GLN A 535 -20.64 10.83 -8.66
C GLN A 535 -20.94 10.35 -7.24
N ILE A 536 -20.17 9.36 -6.75
CA ILE A 536 -20.29 8.85 -5.37
C ILE A 536 -19.98 9.96 -4.36
N PHE A 537 -18.89 10.71 -4.55
CA PHE A 537 -18.51 11.84 -3.69
C PHE A 537 -19.53 12.98 -3.71
N LYS A 538 -20.11 13.33 -4.87
CA LYS A 538 -21.18 14.32 -4.97
C LYS A 538 -22.42 13.89 -4.20
N THR A 539 -22.82 12.63 -4.38
CA THR A 539 -24.00 12.06 -3.68
C THR A 539 -23.79 12.10 -2.17
N ALA A 540 -22.60 11.73 -1.69
CA ALA A 540 -22.27 11.81 -0.27
C ALA A 540 -22.24 13.27 0.24
N ASN A 541 -21.74 14.22 -0.56
CA ASN A 541 -21.75 15.64 -0.21
C ASN A 541 -23.18 16.16 0.00
N ASP A 542 -24.08 15.86 -0.95
CA ASP A 542 -25.49 16.24 -0.90
C ASP A 542 -26.23 15.60 0.29
N MET A 543 -25.89 14.35 0.62
CA MET A 543 -26.41 13.67 1.82
C MET A 543 -25.91 14.34 3.10
N LEU A 544 -24.64 14.75 3.14
CA LEU A 544 -24.06 15.46 4.29
C LEU A 544 -24.61 16.89 4.44
N ASP A 545 -25.08 17.54 3.37
CA ASP A 545 -25.82 18.82 3.44
C ASP A 545 -27.17 18.70 4.15
N LYS A 546 -27.81 17.53 4.07
CA LYS A 546 -29.10 17.27 4.71
C LYS A 546 -29.00 16.92 6.19
N VAL A 547 -27.80 16.63 6.69
CA VAL A 547 -27.57 16.25 8.09
C VAL A 547 -28.04 17.37 9.02
N GLY A 548 -28.90 17.02 10.00
CA GLY A 548 -29.50 17.97 10.94
C GLY A 548 -30.83 18.55 10.48
N GLN A 549 -31.28 18.23 9.27
CA GLN A 549 -32.63 18.52 8.79
C GLN A 549 -33.60 17.38 9.15
N PRO A 550 -34.92 17.63 9.23
CA PRO A 550 -35.92 16.60 9.54
C PRO A 550 -35.89 15.40 8.58
N ASP A 551 -35.48 15.64 7.33
CA ASP A 551 -35.45 14.64 6.25
C ASP A 551 -34.13 13.84 6.19
N ALA A 552 -33.27 13.96 7.19
CA ALA A 552 -32.01 13.22 7.25
C ALA A 552 -32.24 11.74 7.61
N GLU A 553 -32.21 10.86 6.60
CA GLU A 553 -32.39 9.42 6.80
C GLU A 553 -31.17 8.71 7.41
N TRP A 554 -29.95 9.22 7.17
CA TRP A 554 -28.69 8.53 7.49
C TRP A 554 -27.79 9.33 8.41
N LYS A 555 -27.08 8.65 9.30
CA LYS A 555 -26.09 9.30 10.17
C LYS A 555 -24.83 9.69 9.38
N PRO A 556 -24.15 10.81 9.72
CA PRO A 556 -22.92 11.23 9.05
C PRO A 556 -21.84 10.13 9.04
N GLU A 557 -21.68 9.42 10.16
CA GLU A 557 -20.73 8.31 10.29
C GLU A 557 -21.01 7.17 9.30
N GLU A 558 -22.28 6.87 9.03
CA GLU A 558 -22.68 5.80 8.11
C GLU A 558 -22.43 6.20 6.65
N ILE A 559 -22.70 7.46 6.31
CA ILE A 559 -22.41 8.03 4.99
C ILE A 559 -20.91 7.98 4.73
N LEU A 560 -20.10 8.50 5.67
CA LEU A 560 -18.64 8.57 5.53
C LEU A 560 -17.99 7.18 5.53
N ARG A 561 -18.49 6.24 6.35
CA ARG A 561 -18.06 4.85 6.36
C ARG A 561 -18.34 4.16 5.02
N THR A 562 -19.50 4.41 4.42
CA THR A 562 -19.86 3.82 3.13
C THR A 562 -19.06 4.44 2.00
N LEU A 563 -18.94 5.77 1.97
CA LEU A 563 -18.12 6.51 1.01
C LEU A 563 -16.67 6.01 0.99
N GLY A 564 -16.03 5.90 2.16
CA GLY A 564 -14.64 5.43 2.23
C GLY A 564 -14.49 3.97 1.81
N LYS A 565 -15.50 3.12 2.10
CA LYS A 565 -15.48 1.71 1.66
C LYS A 565 -15.51 1.62 0.14
N GLU A 566 -16.45 2.30 -0.51
CA GLU A 566 -16.59 2.31 -1.97
C GLU A 566 -15.34 2.90 -2.65
N ALA A 567 -14.78 3.99 -2.09
CA ALA A 567 -13.56 4.60 -2.60
C ALA A 567 -12.36 3.62 -2.58
N LEU A 568 -12.21 2.86 -1.51
CA LEU A 568 -11.11 1.91 -1.35
C LEU A 568 -11.31 0.64 -2.17
N GLU A 569 -12.54 0.12 -2.28
CA GLU A 569 -12.84 -1.06 -3.08
C GLU A 569 -12.58 -0.79 -4.57
N GLU A 570 -13.01 0.36 -5.11
CA GLU A 570 -12.75 0.74 -6.50
C GLU A 570 -11.24 0.96 -6.75
N GLN A 571 -10.53 1.58 -5.80
CA GLN A 571 -9.09 1.79 -5.87
C GLN A 571 -8.33 0.45 -5.84
N ALA A 572 -8.76 -0.51 -5.01
CA ALA A 572 -8.16 -1.84 -4.93
C ALA A 572 -8.42 -2.66 -6.20
N GLU A 573 -9.63 -2.62 -6.75
CA GLU A 573 -9.97 -3.26 -8.02
C GLU A 573 -9.14 -2.69 -9.18
N PHE A 574 -8.94 -1.37 -9.22
CA PHE A 574 -8.11 -0.74 -10.24
C PHE A 574 -6.65 -1.19 -10.20
N VAL A 575 -6.07 -1.26 -9.00
CA VAL A 575 -4.69 -1.75 -8.84
C VAL A 575 -4.58 -3.21 -9.27
N TRP A 576 -5.56 -4.05 -8.89
CA TRP A 576 -5.58 -5.44 -9.29
C TRP A 576 -5.67 -5.61 -10.82
N LEU A 577 -6.59 -4.92 -11.48
CA LEU A 577 -6.76 -4.96 -12.94
C LEU A 577 -5.50 -4.53 -13.69
N ARG A 578 -4.81 -3.51 -13.18
CA ARG A 578 -3.62 -2.96 -13.84
C ARG A 578 -2.39 -3.84 -13.62
N HIS A 579 -2.28 -4.50 -12.48
CA HIS A 579 -1.25 -5.52 -12.27
C HIS A 579 -1.42 -6.77 -13.15
N ALA A 580 -2.67 -7.13 -13.47
CA ALA A 580 -2.96 -8.23 -14.39
C ALA A 580 -2.56 -7.93 -15.85
N ARG A 581 -2.25 -6.67 -16.18
CA ARG A 581 -1.79 -6.23 -17.50
C ARG A 581 -0.34 -5.71 -17.40
N PRO A 582 0.66 -6.62 -17.38
CA PRO A 582 2.07 -6.21 -17.27
C PRO A 582 2.49 -5.34 -18.46
N PHE A 583 3.60 -4.61 -18.29
CA PHE A 583 4.21 -3.83 -19.36
C PHE A 583 4.39 -4.69 -20.62
N GLU A 584 3.78 -4.27 -21.71
CA GLU A 584 4.03 -4.76 -23.06
C GLU A 584 4.80 -3.70 -23.86
N MET A 585 5.84 -4.14 -24.57
CA MET A 585 6.54 -3.27 -25.51
C MET A 585 5.59 -2.90 -26.66
N PRO A 586 5.73 -1.71 -27.27
CA PRO A 586 5.00 -1.40 -28.49
C PRO A 586 5.21 -2.54 -29.50
N GLN A 587 4.13 -3.16 -29.97
CA GLN A 587 4.15 -4.22 -30.99
C GLN A 587 4.30 -3.64 -32.39
#